data_AF-A0A1B8CXZ4-F1
#
_entry.id   AF-A0A1B8CXZ4-F1
#
_cell.length_a   1.000
_cell.length_b   1.000
_cell.length_c   1.000
_cell.angle_alpha   90.00
_cell.angle_beta   90.00
_cell.angle_gamma   90.00
#
_symmetry.space_group_name_H-M   'P 1'
#
loop_
_entity.id
_entity.type
_entity.pdbx_description
1 polymer ?
#
loop_
_entity_poly.entity_id
_entity_poly.type
_entity_poly.pdbx_seq_one_letter_code
_entity_poly.pdbx_strand_id
1 'polypeptide(L)'
;MFELAVGTTPCDLSPADFRKLGELSEGYSGSDISVAVQDALMQPVRKIQMSTHYKKVDVDGAEKLTPCSPGDQGAIEMSWTEVDRDALLEHPLLLKDFVKAVKSSRPTSAAGGCQAQRRVDRRIR
;
A
#
# COMPACT_ATOMS: atom_id res chain seq x y z
N MET A 1 4.04 2.34 -15.50
CA MET A 1 3.71 3.32 -14.42
C MET A 1 3.81 2.69 -13.05
N PHE A 2 3.13 1.57 -12.77
CA PHE A 2 3.26 0.88 -11.47
C PHE A 2 4.70 0.51 -11.12
N GLU A 3 5.48 -0.06 -12.06
CA GLU A 3 6.90 -0.39 -11.85
C GLU A 3 7.74 0.85 -11.43
N LEU A 4 7.48 2.01 -12.06
CA LEU A 4 8.16 3.26 -11.74
C LEU A 4 7.75 3.81 -10.36
N ALA A 5 6.49 3.64 -9.97
CA ALA A 5 5.97 4.12 -8.70
C ALA A 5 6.43 3.27 -7.51
N VAL A 6 6.64 1.97 -7.71
CA VAL A 6 7.16 1.04 -6.68
C VAL A 6 8.66 1.29 -6.43
N GLY A 7 9.40 1.68 -7.46
CA GLY A 7 10.81 2.05 -7.35
C GLY A 7 11.67 0.89 -6.84
N THR A 8 12.27 1.06 -5.66
CA THR A 8 13.20 0.11 -5.04
C THR A 8 12.60 -0.65 -3.87
N THR A 9 11.28 -0.58 -3.66
CA THR A 9 10.65 -1.25 -2.52
C THR A 9 10.61 -2.76 -2.77
N PRO A 10 11.02 -3.61 -1.81
CA PRO A 10 10.89 -5.05 -1.93
C PRO A 10 9.41 -5.44 -1.99
N CYS A 11 8.92 -5.77 -3.18
CA CYS A 11 7.59 -6.30 -3.41
C CYS A 11 7.67 -7.64 -4.14
N ASP A 12 6.78 -8.56 -3.80
CA ASP A 12 6.67 -9.84 -4.47
C ASP A 12 5.67 -9.72 -5.62
N LEU A 13 6.03 -8.93 -6.63
CA LEU A 13 5.22 -8.67 -7.82
C LEU A 13 5.94 -9.16 -9.08
N SER A 14 5.25 -9.99 -9.85
CA SER A 14 5.71 -10.43 -11.16
C SER A 14 5.31 -9.45 -12.27
N PRO A 15 5.98 -9.46 -13.44
CA PRO A 15 5.57 -8.67 -14.61
C PRO A 15 4.11 -8.91 -15.04
N ALA A 16 3.58 -10.12 -14.84
CA ALA A 16 2.18 -10.45 -15.11
C ALA A 16 1.21 -9.72 -14.15
N ASP A 17 1.62 -9.51 -12.90
CA ASP A 17 0.84 -8.82 -11.89
C ASP A 17 0.72 -7.33 -12.22
N PHE A 18 1.81 -6.71 -12.70
CA PHE A 18 1.80 -5.33 -13.17
C PHE A 18 0.85 -5.11 -14.35
N ARG A 19 0.76 -6.08 -15.29
CA ARG A 19 -0.22 -6.02 -16.39
C ARG A 19 -1.65 -6.03 -15.86
N LYS A 20 -1.95 -6.92 -14.91
CA LYS A 20 -3.27 -7.05 -14.31
C LYS A 20 -3.67 -5.81 -13.50
N LEU A 21 -2.72 -5.20 -12.79
CA LEU A 21 -2.94 -3.91 -12.11
C LEU A 21 -3.20 -2.78 -13.12
N GLY A 22 -2.49 -2.77 -14.25
CA GLY A 22 -2.72 -1.84 -15.35
C GLY A 22 -4.15 -1.93 -15.89
N GLU A 23 -4.64 -3.14 -16.18
CA GLU A 23 -6.01 -3.41 -16.63
C GLU A 23 -7.05 -2.95 -15.59
N LEU A 24 -6.80 -3.17 -14.29
CA LEU A 24 -7.70 -2.72 -13.21
C LEU A 24 -7.72 -1.20 -13.03
N SER A 25 -6.66 -0.52 -13.44
CA SER A 25 -6.49 0.94 -13.34
C SER A 25 -6.82 1.68 -14.64
N GLU A 26 -7.62 1.09 -15.53
CA GLU A 26 -8.02 1.74 -16.77
C GLU A 26 -8.76 3.07 -16.46
N GLY A 27 -8.28 4.18 -17.03
CA GLY A 27 -8.82 5.52 -16.77
C GLY A 27 -8.21 6.27 -15.58
N TYR A 28 -7.21 5.70 -14.90
CA TYR A 28 -6.45 6.39 -13.85
C TYR A 28 -5.39 7.33 -14.44
N SER A 29 -5.21 8.49 -13.82
CA SER A 29 -4.08 9.35 -14.13
C SER A 29 -2.79 8.77 -13.55
N GLY A 30 -1.65 9.17 -14.12
CA GLY A 30 -0.34 8.83 -13.57
C GLY A 30 -0.18 9.19 -12.10
N SER A 31 -0.81 10.29 -11.66
CA SER A 31 -0.86 10.70 -10.26
C SER A 31 -1.71 9.77 -9.40
N ASP A 32 -2.87 9.32 -9.90
CA ASP A 32 -3.75 8.40 -9.17
C ASP A 32 -3.05 7.05 -8.95
N ILE A 33 -2.27 6.57 -9.93
CA ILE A 33 -1.48 5.35 -9.82
C ILE A 33 -0.41 5.49 -8.71
N SER A 34 0.33 6.60 -8.69
CA SER A 34 1.33 6.85 -7.65
C SER A 34 0.71 6.91 -6.25
N VAL A 35 -0.46 7.56 -6.12
CA VAL A 35 -1.21 7.60 -4.86
C VAL A 35 -1.70 6.22 -4.45
N ALA A 36 -2.22 5.40 -5.38
CA ALA A 36 -2.66 4.04 -5.09
C ALA A 36 -1.49 3.15 -4.64
N VAL A 37 -0.30 3.29 -5.25
CA VAL A 37 0.91 2.56 -4.83
C VAL A 37 1.37 3.00 -3.44
N GLN A 38 1.38 4.30 -3.15
CA GLN A 38 1.68 4.80 -1.81
C GLN A 38 0.66 4.32 -0.77
N ASP A 39 -0.62 4.25 -1.12
CA ASP A 39 -1.64 3.73 -0.21
C ASP A 39 -1.41 2.24 0.06
N ALA A 40 -1.09 1.44 -0.97
CA ALA A 40 -0.74 0.03 -0.84
C ALA A 40 0.46 -0.18 0.10
N LEU A 41 1.51 0.63 -0.05
CA LEU A 41 2.70 0.65 0.82
C LEU A 41 2.36 0.95 2.28
N MET A 42 1.33 1.77 2.52
CA MET A 42 0.88 2.15 3.86
C MET A 42 -0.19 1.20 4.44
N GLN A 43 -0.74 0.25 3.68
CA GLN A 43 -1.74 -0.70 4.18
C GLN A 43 -1.24 -1.54 5.37
N PRO A 44 0.00 -2.09 5.37
CA PRO A 44 0.53 -2.82 6.52
C PRO A 44 0.65 -1.93 7.76
N VAL A 45 1.18 -0.71 7.60
CA VAL A 45 1.34 0.27 8.68
C VAL A 45 -0.01 0.60 9.32
N ARG A 46 -1.05 0.82 8.50
CA ARG A 46 -2.40 1.07 9.01
C ARG A 46 -2.97 -0.13 9.76
N LYS A 47 -2.73 -1.37 9.28
CA LYS A 47 -3.15 -2.58 10.00
C LYS A 47 -2.48 -2.67 11.36
N ILE A 48 -1.17 -2.39 11.45
CA ILE A 48 -0.42 -2.35 12.71
C ILE A 48 -1.04 -1.29 13.64
N GLN A 49 -1.21 -0.06 13.18
CA GLN A 49 -1.76 1.03 14.01
C GLN A 49 -3.19 0.76 14.50
N MET A 50 -4.02 0.10 13.69
CA MET A 50 -5.40 -0.26 14.06
C MET A 50 -5.49 -1.60 14.81
N SER A 51 -4.41 -2.37 14.91
CA SER A 51 -4.43 -3.66 15.59
C SER A 51 -4.25 -3.47 17.09
N THR A 52 -5.09 -4.16 17.85
CA THR A 52 -5.01 -4.23 19.32
C THR A 52 -4.37 -5.52 19.81
N HIS A 53 -4.20 -6.51 18.92
CA HIS A 53 -3.68 -7.83 19.24
C HIS A 53 -2.53 -8.20 18.30
N TYR A 54 -1.50 -8.80 18.87
CA TYR A 54 -0.31 -9.24 18.16
C TYR A 54 0.04 -10.67 18.53
N LYS A 55 0.61 -11.39 17.57
CA LYS A 55 1.07 -12.76 17.74
C LYS A 55 2.56 -12.82 17.47
N LYS A 56 3.27 -13.57 18.32
CA LYS A 56 4.68 -13.90 18.11
C LYS A 56 4.81 -15.00 17.06
N VAL A 57 5.64 -14.76 16.06
CA VAL A 57 5.98 -15.67 14.98
C VAL A 57 7.50 -15.73 14.86
N ASP A 58 8.05 -16.93 14.75
CA ASP A 58 9.47 -17.11 14.50
C ASP A 58 9.72 -17.08 13.00
N VAL A 59 10.51 -16.12 12.52
CA VAL A 59 10.88 -15.98 11.11
C VAL A 59 12.40 -15.91 11.05
N ASP A 60 13.01 -16.85 10.33
CA ASP A 60 14.47 -16.98 10.19
C ASP A 60 15.24 -17.06 11.53
N GLY A 61 14.62 -17.65 12.57
CA GLY A 61 15.21 -17.80 13.91
C GLY A 61 15.17 -16.52 14.75
N ALA A 62 14.43 -15.51 14.32
CA ALA A 62 14.14 -14.30 15.09
C ALA A 62 12.66 -14.25 15.45
N GLU A 63 12.37 -14.02 16.74
CA GLU A 63 11.01 -13.77 17.21
C GLU A 63 10.51 -12.42 16.72
N LYS A 64 9.50 -12.44 15.84
CA LYS A 64 8.84 -11.25 15.31
C LYS A 64 7.38 -11.20 15.74
N LEU A 65 6.82 -10.00 15.78
CA LEU A 65 5.43 -9.73 16.12
C LEU A 65 4.65 -9.35 14.86
N THR A 66 3.52 -10.01 14.65
CA THR A 66 2.58 -9.70 13.57
C THR A 66 1.20 -9.39 14.14
N PRO A 67 0.46 -8.41 13.58
CA PRO A 67 -0.92 -8.16 13.98
C PRO A 67 -1.78 -9.40 13.68
N CYS A 68 -2.67 -9.76 14.61
CA CYS A 68 -3.56 -10.92 14.50
C CYS A 68 -4.99 -10.59 14.98
N SER A 69 -5.92 -11.52 14.76
CA SER A 69 -7.27 -11.36 15.31
C SER A 69 -7.28 -11.61 16.83
N PRO A 70 -8.19 -10.97 17.59
CA PRO A 70 -8.28 -11.15 19.04
C PRO A 70 -8.66 -12.58 19.46
N GLY A 71 -9.26 -13.37 18.56
CA GLY A 71 -9.63 -14.76 18.81
C GLY A 71 -8.54 -15.79 18.45
N ASP A 72 -7.37 -15.34 17.97
CA ASP A 72 -6.30 -16.26 17.58
C ASP A 72 -5.58 -16.86 18.79
N GLN A 73 -5.19 -18.13 18.66
CA GLN A 73 -4.40 -18.79 19.67
C GLN A 73 -3.00 -18.16 19.73
N GLY A 74 -2.65 -17.58 20.89
CA GLY A 74 -1.42 -16.81 21.09
C GLY A 74 -1.54 -15.32 20.75
N ALA A 75 -2.76 -14.80 20.59
CA ALA A 75 -3.00 -13.36 20.52
C ALA A 75 -2.70 -12.71 21.87
N ILE A 76 -1.78 -11.74 21.85
CA ILE A 76 -1.41 -10.93 23.00
C ILE A 76 -1.97 -9.54 22.76
N GLU A 77 -2.82 -9.07 23.67
CA GLU A 77 -3.33 -7.71 23.64
C GLU A 77 -2.17 -6.75 23.95
N MET A 78 -1.77 -5.97 22.96
CA MET A 78 -0.71 -4.95 23.08
C MET A 78 -0.90 -3.87 22.04
N SER A 79 -0.46 -2.65 22.35
CA SER A 79 -0.55 -1.52 21.42
C SER A 79 0.68 -1.47 20.51
N TRP A 80 0.53 -0.95 19.29
CA TRP A 80 1.66 -0.77 18.36
C TRP A 80 2.79 0.11 18.93
N THR A 81 2.49 0.98 19.88
CA THR A 81 3.47 1.84 20.58
C THR A 81 4.37 1.07 21.53
N GLU A 82 3.93 -0.10 21.99
CA GLU A 82 4.66 -0.97 22.92
C GLU A 82 5.49 -2.03 22.18
N VAL A 83 5.22 -2.23 20.88
CA VAL A 83 5.95 -3.17 20.04
C VAL A 83 7.26 -2.55 19.57
N ASP A 84 8.35 -3.26 19.77
CA ASP A 84 9.66 -2.86 19.27
C ASP A 84 9.68 -2.89 17.73
N ARG A 85 10.25 -1.85 17.11
CA ARG A 85 10.29 -1.70 15.65
C ARG A 85 11.10 -2.81 15.00
N ASP A 86 12.18 -3.25 15.65
CA ASP A 86 13.03 -4.34 15.17
C ASP A 86 12.38 -5.71 15.38
N ALA A 87 11.45 -5.83 16.33
CA ALA A 87 10.66 -7.05 16.53
C ALA A 87 9.45 -7.11 15.59
N LEU A 88 9.08 -6.03 14.90
CA LEU A 88 7.91 -6.04 14.03
C LEU A 88 8.20 -6.81 12.73
N LEU A 89 7.28 -7.69 12.34
CA LEU A 89 7.39 -8.37 11.06
C LEU A 89 6.92 -7.46 9.92
N GLU A 90 7.86 -6.95 9.13
CA GLU A 90 7.57 -6.28 7.87
C GLU A 90 6.93 -7.30 6.90
N HIS A 91 5.64 -7.13 6.63
CA HIS A 91 4.94 -8.00 5.68
C HIS A 91 5.31 -7.60 4.24
N PRO A 92 5.69 -8.57 3.39
CA PRO A 92 5.93 -8.30 1.98
C PRO A 92 4.64 -7.85 1.30
N LEU A 93 4.76 -6.89 0.39
CA LEU A 93 3.61 -6.41 -0.37
C LEU A 93 3.24 -7.43 -1.44
N LEU A 94 1.99 -7.88 -1.40
CA LEU A 94 1.42 -8.83 -2.34
C LEU A 94 0.51 -8.09 -3.33
N LEU A 95 0.28 -8.67 -4.51
CA LEU A 95 -0.71 -8.18 -5.49
C LEU A 95 -2.05 -7.82 -4.82
N LYS A 96 -2.49 -8.60 -3.83
CA LYS A 96 -3.76 -8.37 -3.12
C LYS A 96 -3.84 -7.00 -2.45
N ASP A 97 -2.74 -6.51 -1.88
CA ASP A 97 -2.69 -5.20 -1.22
C ASP A 97 -2.78 -4.07 -2.24
N PHE A 98 -2.11 -4.21 -3.40
CA PHE A 98 -2.25 -3.28 -4.53
C PHE A 98 -3.65 -3.27 -5.12
N VAL A 99 -4.26 -4.44 -5.32
CA VAL A 99 -5.64 -4.53 -5.82
C VAL A 99 -6.62 -3.86 -4.85
N LYS A 100 -6.42 -4.03 -3.55
CA LYS A 100 -7.24 -3.37 -2.53
C LYS A 100 -7.05 -1.85 -2.55
N ALA A 101 -5.80 -1.38 -2.67
CA ALA A 101 -5.48 0.03 -2.76
C ALA A 101 -6.10 0.67 -4.01
N VAL A 102 -5.95 0.05 -5.18
CA VAL A 102 -6.57 0.51 -6.45
C VAL A 102 -8.09 0.54 -6.35
N LYS A 103 -8.71 -0.44 -5.70
CA LYS A 103 -10.17 -0.42 -5.45
C LYS A 103 -10.60 0.65 -4.45
N SER A 104 -9.72 1.00 -3.50
CA SER A 104 -10.00 2.00 -2.47
C SER A 104 -9.76 3.43 -2.98
N SER A 105 -8.79 3.62 -3.86
CA SER A 105 -8.60 4.86 -4.59
C SER A 105 -9.79 5.04 -5.53
N ARG A 106 -10.63 6.04 -5.28
CA ARG A 106 -11.66 6.39 -6.26
C ARG A 106 -10.98 7.00 -7.48
N PRO A 107 -11.31 6.59 -8.72
CA PRO A 107 -10.78 7.25 -9.90
C PRO A 107 -11.26 8.70 -9.89
N THR A 108 -10.31 9.64 -9.90
CA THR A 108 -10.59 11.08 -9.96
C THR A 108 -11.31 11.45 -11.28
N SER A 109 -11.32 10.55 -12.25
CA SER A 109 -12.02 10.64 -13.54
C SER A 109 -13.51 10.25 -13.49
N ALA A 110 -14.23 10.51 -12.39
CA ALA A 110 -15.69 10.57 -12.42
C ALA A 110 -16.15 12.01 -12.70
N ALA A 111 -16.20 12.37 -14.00
CA ALA A 111 -17.00 13.45 -14.57
C ALA A 111 -17.25 14.69 -13.68
N GLY A 112 -16.22 15.51 -13.43
CA GLY A 112 -16.43 16.82 -12.80
C GLY A 112 -15.20 17.41 -12.13
N GLY A 113 -14.18 17.79 -12.90
CA GLY A 113 -12.97 18.36 -12.28
C GLY A 113 -11.91 18.84 -13.26
N CYS A 114 -12.28 19.52 -14.34
CA CYS A 114 -11.33 20.32 -15.10
C CYS A 114 -11.00 21.58 -14.28
N GLN A 115 -10.09 21.49 -13.30
CA GLN A 115 -9.52 22.69 -12.67
C GLN A 115 -8.07 22.83 -13.10
N ALA A 116 -7.93 23.63 -14.16
CA ALA A 116 -6.86 24.57 -14.36
C ALA A 116 -5.41 24.04 -14.31
N GLN A 117 -4.99 23.43 -15.42
CA GLN A 117 -3.62 23.65 -15.92
C GLN A 117 -3.71 24.32 -17.30
N ARG A 118 -4.31 25.52 -17.37
CA ARG A 118 -4.07 26.43 -18.49
C ARG A 118 -3.07 27.49 -18.05
N ARG A 119 -2.02 27.62 -18.86
CA ARG A 119 -1.02 28.70 -18.97
C ARG A 119 0.34 28.36 -18.38
N VAL A 120 1.22 27.82 -19.23
CA VAL A 120 2.39 28.60 -19.69
C VAL A 120 2.61 28.28 -21.16
N ASP A 121 1.82 28.85 -22.05
CA ASP A 121 2.20 28.96 -23.45
C ASP A 121 1.77 30.34 -23.96
N ARG A 122 2.69 31.05 -24.62
CA ARG A 122 2.63 32.44 -25.09
C ARG A 122 2.86 33.55 -24.05
N ARG A 123 4.15 33.89 -23.87
CA ARG A 123 4.65 35.28 -23.99
C ARG A 123 6.19 35.27 -24.01
N ILE A 124 6.76 34.98 -25.17
CA ILE A 124 8.04 35.57 -25.59
C ILE A 124 7.82 36.06 -27.02
N ARG A 125 7.40 37.31 -27.12
CA ARG A 125 7.64 38.18 -28.26
C ARG A 125 8.10 39.50 -27.71
#